data_AF-A0A848FHP7-F1
#
_entry.id   AF-A0A848FHP7-F1
#
_cell.length_a   1.000
_cell.length_b   1.000
_cell.length_c   1.000
_cell.angle_alpha   90.00
_cell.angle_beta   90.00
_cell.angle_gamma   90.00
#
_symmetry.space_group_name_H-M   'P 1'
#
loop_
_entity.id
_entity.type
_entity.pdbx_description
1 polymer ?
#
loop_
_entity_poly.entity_id
_entity_poly.type
_entity_poly.pdbx_seq_one_letter_code
_entity_poly.pdbx_strand_id
1 'polypeptide(L)'
;MKSILWLTTLVLALAWTAGAWGLAWAVEWAASLPAAGTAPALAQWVSDWSAPPWLAFWMELDPQELQAAREFALWALEQLQHPAAAFQAALPFLVPALWVAWALGLALLVVLSVAAQWGLRRLGRMAAAARGPRPRSEGGSVPAA
;
A
#
# COMPACT_ATOMS: atom_id res chain seq x y z
N MET A 1 9.82 -21.40 2.77
CA MET A 1 8.95 -20.60 3.68
C MET A 1 9.50 -19.20 3.95
N LYS A 2 10.77 -19.02 4.34
CA LYS A 2 11.36 -17.68 4.55
C LYS A 2 11.31 -16.76 3.32
N SER A 3 11.53 -17.30 2.11
CA SER A 3 11.55 -16.51 0.88
C SER A 3 10.17 -15.95 0.49
N ILE A 4 9.10 -16.68 0.77
CA ILE A 4 7.73 -16.24 0.48
C ILE A 4 7.37 -15.03 1.33
N LEU A 5 7.67 -15.06 2.64
CA LEU A 5 7.45 -13.93 3.54
C LEU A 5 8.18 -12.66 3.06
N TRP A 6 9.45 -12.80 2.67
CA TRP A 6 10.20 -11.67 2.11
C TRP A 6 9.60 -11.14 0.81
N LEU A 7 9.18 -12.04 -0.09
CA LEU A 7 8.58 -11.65 -1.36
C LEU A 7 7.27 -10.89 -1.13
N THR A 8 6.40 -11.39 -0.25
CA THR A 8 5.12 -10.73 0.08
C THR A 8 5.35 -9.37 0.74
N THR A 9 6.27 -9.27 1.71
CA THR A 9 6.66 -7.99 2.32
C THR A 9 7.19 -7.02 1.28
N LEU A 10 8.04 -7.49 0.34
CA LEU A 10 8.62 -6.66 -0.72
C LEU A 10 7.54 -6.12 -1.67
N VAL A 11 6.62 -6.98 -2.11
CA VAL A 11 5.51 -6.60 -3.00
C VAL A 11 4.60 -5.60 -2.29
N LEU A 12 4.27 -5.84 -1.03
CA LEU A 12 3.43 -4.92 -0.25
C LEU A 12 4.13 -3.57 -0.02
N ALA A 13 5.43 -3.57 0.24
CA ALA A 13 6.22 -2.35 0.38
C ALA A 13 6.32 -1.57 -0.96
N LEU A 14 6.46 -2.26 -2.08
CA LEU A 14 6.43 -1.67 -3.42
C LEU A 14 5.07 -1.05 -3.72
N ALA A 15 3.99 -1.79 -3.47
CA ALA A 15 2.62 -1.28 -3.66
C ALA A 15 2.34 -0.07 -2.77
N TRP A 16 2.75 -0.10 -1.50
CA TRP A 16 2.62 1.03 -0.58
C TRP A 16 3.42 2.25 -1.04
N THR A 17 4.64 2.05 -1.52
CA THR A 17 5.50 3.13 -2.02
C THR A 17 4.94 3.71 -3.32
N ALA A 18 4.46 2.88 -4.24
CA ALA A 18 3.80 3.32 -5.45
C ALA A 18 2.50 4.10 -5.14
N GLY A 19 1.73 3.67 -4.14
CA GLY A 19 0.53 4.38 -3.67
C GLY A 19 0.86 5.76 -3.11
N ALA A 20 1.83 5.85 -2.20
CA ALA A 20 2.27 7.12 -1.64
C ALA A 20 2.83 8.07 -2.70
N TRP A 21 3.63 7.54 -3.64
CA TRP A 21 4.14 8.32 -4.78
C TRP A 21 3.00 8.84 -5.66
N GLY A 22 2.05 7.97 -6.02
CA GLY A 22 0.90 8.33 -6.86
C GLY A 22 0.04 9.41 -6.21
N LEU A 23 -0.21 9.31 -4.91
CA LEU A 23 -0.90 10.33 -4.14
C LEU A 23 -0.12 11.65 -4.08
N ALA A 24 1.21 11.62 -3.87
CA ALA A 24 2.03 12.83 -3.85
C ALA A 24 1.98 13.55 -5.19
N TRP A 25 2.16 12.80 -6.27
CA TRP A 25 2.09 13.32 -7.63
C TRP A 25 0.70 13.90 -7.95
N ALA A 26 -0.37 13.21 -7.53
CA ALA A 26 -1.73 13.70 -7.70
C ALA A 26 -1.99 15.01 -6.94
N VAL A 27 -1.46 15.14 -5.72
CA VAL A 27 -1.56 16.38 -4.92
C VAL A 27 -0.80 17.53 -5.56
N GLU A 28 0.43 17.29 -6.03
CA GLU A 28 1.24 18.31 -6.72
C GLU A 28 0.58 18.75 -8.03
N TRP A 29 0.08 17.78 -8.81
CA TRP A 29 -0.67 18.07 -10.02
C TRP A 29 -1.94 18.88 -9.71
N ALA A 30 -2.72 18.46 -8.72
CA ALA A 30 -3.93 19.17 -8.29
C ALA A 30 -3.61 20.61 -7.84
N ALA A 31 -2.53 20.81 -7.08
CA ALA A 31 -2.10 22.14 -6.65
C ALA A 31 -1.70 23.06 -7.83
N SER A 32 -1.33 22.49 -8.98
CA SER A 32 -0.99 23.27 -10.19
C SER A 32 -2.21 23.70 -11.03
N LEU A 33 -3.37 23.05 -10.85
CA LEU A 33 -4.58 23.30 -11.64
C LEU A 33 -5.15 24.73 -11.52
N PRO A 34 -5.20 25.36 -10.32
CA PRO A 34 -5.69 26.73 -10.20
C PRO A 34 -4.82 27.73 -10.97
N ALA A 35 -3.49 27.52 -11.00
CA ALA A 35 -2.57 28.38 -11.74
C ALA A 35 -2.73 28.24 -13.27
N ALA A 36 -3.15 27.07 -13.74
CA ALA A 36 -3.38 26.81 -15.16
C ALA A 36 -4.78 27.22 -15.65
N GLY A 37 -5.72 27.53 -14.76
CA GLY A 37 -7.12 27.86 -15.11
C GLY A 37 -7.89 26.71 -15.77
N THR A 38 -7.38 25.48 -15.69
CA THR A 38 -7.93 24.29 -16.38
C THR A 38 -9.01 23.57 -15.58
N ALA A 39 -9.22 23.94 -14.31
CA ALA A 39 -10.19 23.30 -13.42
C ALA A 39 -11.65 23.26 -13.97
N PRO A 40 -12.18 24.32 -14.63
CA PRO A 40 -13.53 24.27 -15.19
C PRO A 40 -13.63 23.31 -16.38
N ALA A 41 -12.60 23.28 -17.24
CA ALA A 41 -12.54 22.38 -18.39
C ALA A 41 -12.45 20.91 -17.97
N LEU A 42 -11.73 20.62 -16.88
CA LEU A 42 -11.65 19.30 -16.27
C LEU A 42 -12.99 18.85 -15.67
N ALA A 43 -13.69 19.74 -14.97
CA ALA A 43 -15.02 19.43 -14.43
C ALA A 43 -16.02 19.08 -15.55
N GLN A 44 -15.95 19.81 -16.67
CA GLN A 44 -16.78 19.52 -17.84
C GLN A 44 -16.39 18.19 -18.51
N TRP A 45 -15.09 17.88 -18.59
CA TRP A 45 -14.65 16.59 -19.13
C TRP A 45 -15.10 15.40 -18.26
N VAL A 46 -15.05 15.56 -16.93
CA VAL A 46 -15.56 14.55 -15.97
C VAL A 46 -17.08 14.41 -16.05
N SER A 47 -17.82 15.51 -16.31
CA SER A 47 -19.26 15.43 -16.52
C SER A 47 -19.65 14.73 -17.82
N ASP A 48 -18.82 14.86 -18.85
CA ASP A 48 -19.13 14.30 -20.16
C ASP A 48 -18.57 12.88 -20.31
N TRP A 49 -17.77 12.42 -19.35
CA TRP A 49 -17.18 11.08 -19.38
C TRP A 49 -18.21 9.99 -19.09
N SER A 50 -18.39 9.11 -20.07
CA SER A 50 -19.11 7.85 -19.93
C SER A 50 -18.13 6.70 -19.77
N ALA A 51 -18.35 5.82 -18.79
CA ALA A 51 -17.50 4.65 -18.58
C ALA A 51 -17.49 3.73 -19.82
N PRO A 52 -16.32 3.34 -20.33
CA PRO A 52 -16.22 2.39 -21.43
C PRO A 52 -16.81 1.01 -21.07
N PRO A 53 -17.40 0.29 -22.03
CA PRO A 53 -18.03 -1.01 -21.76
C PRO A 53 -17.06 -2.10 -21.28
N TRP A 54 -15.76 -2.01 -21.61
CA TRP A 54 -14.75 -2.93 -21.09
C TRP A 54 -14.50 -2.78 -19.59
N LEU A 55 -14.76 -1.59 -19.03
CA LEU A 55 -14.59 -1.28 -17.61
C LEU A 55 -15.70 -1.94 -16.78
N ALA A 56 -16.92 -1.95 -17.32
CA ALA A 56 -18.05 -2.69 -16.75
C ALA A 56 -17.80 -4.21 -16.73
N PHE A 57 -17.11 -4.76 -17.73
CA PHE A 57 -16.81 -6.19 -17.81
C PHE A 57 -15.75 -6.65 -16.79
N TRP A 58 -14.74 -5.81 -16.50
CA TRP A 58 -13.62 -6.20 -15.64
C TRP A 58 -13.79 -5.85 -14.17
N MET A 59 -14.53 -4.77 -13.86
CA MET A 59 -14.64 -4.29 -12.48
C MET A 59 -15.98 -4.60 -11.82
N GLU A 60 -16.97 -5.15 -12.56
CA GLU A 60 -18.34 -5.37 -12.04
C GLU A 60 -18.85 -4.15 -11.27
N LEU A 61 -18.50 -2.96 -11.78
CA LEU A 61 -18.70 -1.70 -11.09
C LEU A 61 -20.19 -1.37 -11.09
N ASP A 62 -20.78 -1.25 -9.90
CA ASP A 62 -22.16 -0.81 -9.76
C ASP A 62 -22.28 0.62 -10.36
N PRO A 63 -23.28 0.88 -11.23
CA PRO A 63 -23.58 2.24 -11.68
C PRO A 63 -23.64 3.27 -10.55
N GLN A 64 -24.06 2.89 -9.35
CA GLN A 64 -24.09 3.77 -8.17
C GLN A 64 -22.69 4.17 -7.69
N GLU A 65 -21.71 3.26 -7.72
CA GLU A 65 -20.33 3.56 -7.32
C GLU A 65 -19.67 4.50 -8.33
N LEU A 66 -19.96 4.31 -9.62
CA LEU A 66 -19.47 5.20 -10.66
C LEU A 66 -20.03 6.62 -10.51
N GLN A 67 -21.32 6.72 -10.16
CA GLN A 67 -21.97 8.00 -9.90
C GLN A 67 -21.39 8.67 -8.64
N ALA A 68 -21.21 7.93 -7.56
CA ALA A 68 -20.58 8.43 -6.33
C ALA A 68 -19.14 8.92 -6.58
N ALA A 69 -18.37 8.18 -7.38
CA ALA A 69 -17.01 8.59 -7.77
C ALA A 69 -17.01 9.88 -8.59
N ARG A 70 -17.97 10.04 -9.51
CA ARG A 70 -18.14 11.25 -10.31
C ARG A 70 -18.56 12.45 -9.45
N GLU A 71 -19.52 12.27 -8.55
CA GLU A 71 -19.94 13.30 -7.61
C GLU A 71 -18.79 13.72 -6.68
N PHE A 72 -18.01 12.76 -6.18
CA PHE A 72 -16.82 13.03 -5.39
C PHE A 72 -15.76 13.80 -6.18
N ALA A 73 -15.52 13.44 -7.45
CA ALA A 73 -14.59 14.14 -8.32
C ALA A 73 -15.02 15.59 -8.59
N LEU A 74 -16.31 15.82 -8.84
CA LEU A 74 -16.87 17.16 -9.03
C LEU A 74 -16.76 17.99 -7.75
N TRP A 75 -17.10 17.41 -6.59
CA TRP A 75 -16.93 18.06 -5.29
C TRP A 75 -15.46 18.43 -5.02
N ALA A 76 -14.52 17.52 -5.33
CA ALA A 76 -13.10 17.79 -5.15
C ALA A 76 -12.60 18.92 -6.08
N LEU A 77 -13.08 18.96 -7.32
CA LEU A 77 -12.77 20.04 -8.28
C LEU A 77 -13.33 21.39 -7.83
N GLU A 78 -14.54 21.42 -7.28
CA GLU A 78 -15.16 22.63 -6.73
C GLU A 78 -14.36 23.18 -5.53
N GLN A 79 -13.94 22.30 -4.62
CA GLN A 79 -13.05 22.65 -3.51
C GLN A 79 -11.69 23.16 -3.98
N LEU A 80 -11.21 22.72 -5.15
CA LEU A 80 -9.98 23.22 -5.76
C LEU A 80 -10.13 24.61 -6.40
N GLN A 81 -11.32 24.92 -6.92
CA GLN A 81 -11.64 26.22 -7.52
C GLN A 81 -11.90 27.29 -6.44
N HIS A 82 -12.54 26.90 -5.34
CA HIS A 82 -12.79 27.76 -4.20
C HIS A 82 -12.21 27.15 -2.91
N PRO A 83 -10.88 27.02 -2.81
CA PRO A 83 -10.28 26.40 -1.64
C PRO A 83 -10.50 27.29 -0.43
N ALA A 84 -11.17 26.74 0.57
CA ALA A 84 -11.31 27.37 1.88
C ALA A 84 -9.92 27.78 2.42
N ALA A 85 -9.85 28.90 3.13
CA ALA A 85 -8.58 29.44 3.64
C ALA A 85 -7.76 28.41 4.44
N ALA A 86 -8.44 27.53 5.20
CA ALA A 86 -7.81 26.43 5.92
C ALA A 86 -7.15 25.39 5.00
N PHE A 87 -7.74 25.11 3.84
CA PHE A 87 -7.21 24.16 2.87
C PHE A 87 -5.95 24.70 2.17
N GLN A 88 -5.94 26.00 1.86
CA GLN A 88 -4.75 26.68 1.33
C GLN A 88 -3.59 26.67 2.33
N ALA A 89 -3.87 26.85 3.62
CA ALA A 89 -2.86 26.77 4.68
C ALA A 89 -2.33 25.34 4.89
N ALA A 90 -3.16 24.31 4.64
CA ALA A 90 -2.80 22.90 4.83
C ALA A 90 -2.09 22.27 3.62
N LEU A 91 -2.34 22.75 2.39
CA LEU A 91 -1.71 22.29 1.15
C LEU A 91 -0.19 22.09 1.22
N PRO A 92 0.62 23.03 1.74
CA PRO A 92 2.08 22.83 1.83
C PRO A 92 2.49 21.73 2.81
N PHE A 93 1.64 21.36 3.77
CA PHE A 93 1.90 20.29 4.73
C PHE A 93 1.39 18.93 4.26
N LEU A 94 0.54 18.89 3.23
CA LEU A 94 -0.06 17.65 2.75
C LEU A 94 0.99 16.68 2.20
N VAL A 95 1.91 17.17 1.38
CA VAL A 95 3.01 16.35 0.81
C VAL A 95 3.96 15.86 1.92
N PRO A 96 4.49 16.71 2.83
CA PRO A 96 5.27 16.24 3.97
C PRO A 96 4.52 15.23 4.85
N ALA A 97 3.23 15.46 5.14
CA ALA A 97 2.42 14.55 5.95
C ALA A 97 2.26 13.19 5.26
N LEU A 98 2.14 13.16 3.93
CA LEU A 98 2.08 11.94 3.15
C LEU A 98 3.38 11.14 3.22
N TRP A 99 4.54 11.82 3.19
CA TRP A 99 5.84 11.18 3.41
C TRP A 99 6.00 10.63 4.83
N VAL A 100 5.47 11.34 5.85
CA VAL A 100 5.43 10.84 7.22
C VAL A 100 4.56 9.59 7.33
N ALA A 101 3.37 9.60 6.74
CA ALA A 101 2.47 8.45 6.70
C ALA A 101 3.12 7.26 5.96
N TRP A 102 3.81 7.51 4.85
CA TRP A 102 4.58 6.50 4.12
C TRP A 102 5.68 5.88 5.01
N ALA A 103 6.48 6.71 5.68
CA ALA A 103 7.58 6.26 6.54
C ALA A 103 7.05 5.44 7.72
N LEU A 104 5.92 5.85 8.30
CA LEU A 104 5.25 5.12 9.37
C LEU A 104 4.74 3.75 8.90
N GLY A 105 4.11 3.70 7.72
CA GLY A 105 3.65 2.46 7.11
C GLY A 105 4.79 1.48 6.83
N LEU A 106 5.92 1.97 6.29
CA LEU A 106 7.11 1.14 6.08
C LEU A 106 7.72 0.66 7.40
N ALA A 107 7.84 1.53 8.40
CA ALA A 107 8.34 1.16 9.71
C ALA A 107 7.50 0.03 10.33
N LEU A 108 6.17 0.13 10.24
CA LEU A 108 5.26 -0.90 10.72
C LEU A 108 5.46 -2.23 9.96
N LEU A 109 5.59 -2.20 8.63
CA LEU A 109 5.84 -3.37 7.80
C LEU A 109 7.14 -4.09 8.18
N VAL A 110 8.20 -3.31 8.45
CA VAL A 110 9.50 -3.84 8.89
C VAL A 110 9.37 -4.47 10.28
N VAL A 111 8.73 -3.77 11.23
CA VAL A 111 8.50 -4.28 12.59
C VAL A 111 7.73 -5.60 12.55
N LEU A 112 6.65 -5.67 11.77
CA LEU A 112 5.86 -6.88 11.60
C LEU A 112 6.68 -8.02 10.99
N SER A 113 7.49 -7.72 9.97
CA SER A 113 8.37 -8.72 9.34
C SER A 113 9.42 -9.28 10.30
N VAL A 114 10.06 -8.41 11.10
CA VAL A 114 11.03 -8.83 12.12
C VAL A 114 10.34 -9.64 13.22
N ALA A 115 9.19 -9.18 13.70
CA ALA A 115 8.42 -9.88 14.73
C ALA A 115 7.99 -11.28 14.29
N ALA A 116 7.49 -11.41 13.05
CA ALA A 116 7.12 -12.70 12.46
C ALA A 116 8.33 -13.66 12.39
N GLN A 117 9.49 -13.18 11.94
CA GLN A 117 10.71 -14.00 11.90
C GLN A 117 11.17 -14.41 13.30
N TRP A 118 11.07 -13.51 14.28
CA TRP A 118 11.46 -13.79 15.65
C TRP A 118 10.55 -14.85 16.29
N GLY A 119 9.24 -14.74 16.08
CA GLY A 119 8.25 -15.73 16.52
C GLY A 119 8.50 -17.13 15.92
N LEU A 120 8.70 -17.20 14.60
CA LEU A 120 9.02 -18.44 13.89
C LEU A 120 10.33 -19.10 14.40
N ARG A 121 11.37 -18.29 14.68
CA ARG A 121 12.64 -18.80 15.26
C ARG A 121 12.48 -19.28 16.71
N ARG A 122 11.60 -18.67 17.49
CA ARG A 122 11.33 -19.10 18.88
C ARG A 122 10.57 -20.44 18.90
N LEU A 123 9.55 -20.57 18.07
CA LEU A 123 8.76 -21.81 17.92
C LEU A 123 9.61 -22.97 17.37
N GLY A 124 10.46 -22.71 16.37
CA GLY A 124 11.38 -23.73 15.83
C GLY A 124 12.40 -24.25 16.86
N ARG A 125 12.90 -23.37 17.74
CA ARG A 125 13.80 -23.77 18.84
C ARG A 125 13.09 -24.63 19.88
N MET A 126 11.85 -24.29 20.24
CA MET A 126 11.04 -25.09 21.16
C MET A 126 10.71 -26.48 20.57
N ALA A 127 10.35 -26.54 19.28
CA ALA A 127 10.08 -27.80 18.57
C ALA A 127 11.33 -28.67 18.32
N ALA A 128 12.53 -28.08 18.32
CA ALA A 128 13.79 -28.80 18.25
C ALA A 128 14.22 -29.32 19.64
N ALA A 129 14.04 -28.52 20.70
CA ALA A 129 14.30 -28.93 22.07
C ALA A 129 13.38 -30.07 22.53
N ALA A 130 12.11 -30.07 22.10
CA ALA A 130 11.16 -31.15 22.35
C ALA A 130 11.51 -32.46 21.62
N ARG A 131 12.39 -32.43 20.60
CA ARG A 131 12.73 -33.60 19.78
C ARG A 131 13.83 -34.50 20.33
N GLY A 132 14.45 -34.12 21.46
CA GLY A 132 15.38 -34.94 22.24
C GLY A 132 16.69 -35.32 21.52
N PRO A 133 17.76 -35.67 22.26
CA PRO A 133 18.99 -36.19 21.65
C PRO A 133 18.69 -37.53 20.98
N ARG A 134 18.99 -37.68 19.69
CA ARG A 134 18.95 -38.98 19.02
C ARG A 134 19.95 -39.90 19.72
N PRO A 135 19.56 -41.10 20.18
CA PRO A 135 20.51 -42.05 20.77
C PRO A 135 21.58 -42.36 19.73
N ARG A 136 22.83 -42.14 20.13
CA ARG A 136 24.03 -42.45 19.36
C ARG A 136 23.99 -43.97 19.15
N SER A 137 23.75 -44.41 17.91
CA SER A 137 23.93 -45.82 17.57
C SER A 137 25.43 -46.09 17.66
N GLU A 138 25.86 -46.60 18.81
CA GLU A 138 27.17 -47.20 18.98
C GLU A 138 27.27 -48.34 17.96
N GLY A 139 27.94 -48.04 16.84
CA GLY A 139 28.26 -49.01 15.82
C GLY A 139 29.10 -50.10 16.45
N GLY A 140 28.56 -51.31 16.46
CA GLY A 140 29.22 -52.49 16.97
C GLY A 140 30.59 -52.70 16.34
N SER A 141 31.59 -52.77 17.20
CA SER A 141 32.87 -53.41 16.89
C SER A 141 32.62 -54.90 16.68
N VAL A 142 32.53 -55.33 15.42
CA VAL A 142 32.65 -56.74 15.05
C VAL A 142 34.15 -57.09 15.08
N PRO A 143 34.62 -58.00 15.96
CA PRO A 143 36.00 -58.44 15.93
C PRO A 143 36.23 -59.32 14.68
N ALA A 144 37.25 -58.98 13.89
CA ALA A 144 37.74 -59.82 12.80
C ALA A 144 38.45 -61.06 13.37
N ALA A 145 38.16 -62.21 12.77
CA ALA A 145 38.70 -63.53 13.08
C ALA A 145 40.17 -63.69 12.65
#